data_AF-A0A162C920-F1
#
_entry.id   AF-A0A162C920-F1
#
_cell.length_a   1.000
_cell.length_b   1.000
_cell.length_c   1.000
_cell.angle_alpha   90.00
_cell.angle_beta   90.00
_cell.angle_gamma   90.00
#
_symmetry.space_group_name_H-M   'P 1'
#
loop_
_entity.id
_entity.type
_entity.pdbx_description
1 polymer ?
#
loop_
_entity_poly.entity_id
_entity_poly.type
_entity_poly.pdbx_seq_one_letter_code
_entity_poly.pdbx_strand_id
1 'polypeptide(L)' 'MPFGLCSAPSTFQRLMDMVLAGLKWTDCLVYMDDVVIFGKDAKEHLERLGKVLSCFRKANLKLKMEKCGFG' A
#
# COMPACT_ATOMS: atom_id res chain seq x y z
N MET A 1 -12.29 -8.89 -7.62
CA MET A 1 -12.16 -10.21 -6.97
C MET A 1 -13.32 -10.36 -5.98
N PRO A 2 -14.16 -11.40 -6.04
CA PRO A 2 -15.27 -11.56 -5.10
C PRO A 2 -14.77 -11.89 -3.69
N PHE A 3 -15.38 -11.28 -2.67
CA PHE A 3 -15.12 -11.63 -1.27
C PHE A 3 -15.58 -13.07 -1.00
N GLY A 4 -14.77 -13.86 -0.27
CA GLY A 4 -15.08 -15.26 0.08
C GLY A 4 -14.30 -16.33 -0.69
N LEU A 5 -13.46 -15.96 -1.66
CA LEU A 5 -12.50 -16.89 -2.25
C LEU A 5 -11.32 -17.11 -1.29
N CYS A 6 -11.03 -18.35 -0.93
CA CYS A 6 -9.94 -18.70 -0.01
C CYS A 6 -8.55 -18.20 -0.48
N SER A 7 -8.37 -18.01 -1.79
CA SER A 7 -7.15 -17.50 -2.45
C SER A 7 -7.19 -15.99 -2.82
N ALA A 8 -8.27 -15.28 -2.44
CA ALA A 8 -8.36 -13.84 -2.63
C ALA A 8 -7.25 -13.04 -1.95
N PRO A 9 -6.92 -13.28 -0.66
CA PRO A 9 -5.89 -12.48 0.03
C PRO A 9 -4.49 -12.74 -0.55
N SER A 10 -4.17 -13.98 -0.93
CA SER A 10 -2.87 -14.33 -1.50
C SER A 10 -2.66 -13.72 -2.89
N THR A 11 -3.71 -13.61 -3.70
CA THR A 11 -3.65 -12.95 -5.01
C THR A 11 -3.50 -11.44 -4.87
N PHE A 12 -4.24 -10.83 -3.93
CA PHE A 12 -4.15 -9.40 -3.66
C PHE A 12 -2.78 -9.02 -3.11
N GLN A 13 -2.22 -9.84 -2.20
CA GLN A 13 -0.89 -9.61 -1.67
C GLN A 13 0.20 -9.72 -2.72
N ARG A 14 0.08 -10.65 -3.69
CA ARG A 14 1.00 -10.72 -4.85
C ARG A 14 0.93 -9.47 -5.74
N LEU A 15 -0.27 -8.94 -5.95
CA LEU A 15 -0.46 -7.71 -6.70
C LEU A 15 0.17 -6.53 -5.95
N MET A 16 -0.02 -6.43 -4.64
CA MET A 16 0.61 -5.39 -3.83
C MET A 16 2.13 -5.51 -3.81
N ASP A 17 2.67 -6.73 -3.75
CA ASP A 17 4.11 -6.98 -3.83
C ASP A 17 4.70 -6.46 -5.14
N MET A 18 4.00 -6.66 -6.27
CA MET A 18 4.41 -6.13 -7.57
C MET A 18 4.28 -4.61 -7.68
N VAL A 19 3.19 -4.02 -7.17
CA VAL A 19 2.95 -2.56 -7.24
C VAL A 19 3.93 -1.77 -6.36
N LEU A 20 4.28 -2.33 -5.20
CA LEU A 20 5.22 -1.73 -4.26
C LEU A 20 6.63 -2.33 -4.37
N ALA A 21 6.92 -3.06 -5.45
CA ALA A 21 8.25 -3.62 -5.70
C ALA A 21 9.30 -2.50 -5.72
N GLY A 22 10.25 -2.57 -4.78
CA GLY A 22 11.31 -1.57 -4.58
C GLY A 22 11.04 -0.50 -3.52
N LEU A 23 9.79 -0.31 -3.09
CA LEU A 23 9.42 0.56 -1.94
C LEU A 23 9.13 -0.25 -0.68
N LYS A 24 8.79 -1.52 -0.85
CA LYS A 24 8.54 -2.47 0.24
C LYS A 24 9.79 -2.64 1.09
N TRP A 25 9.61 -2.62 2.42
CA TRP A 25 10.66 -2.68 3.47
C TRP A 25 11.47 -1.40 3.67
N THR A 26 11.51 -0.49 2.71
CA THR A 26 12.27 0.77 2.82
C THR A 26 11.37 1.92 3.25
N ASP A 27 10.27 2.12 2.51
CA ASP A 27 9.37 3.25 2.70
C ASP A 27 8.01 2.83 3.23
N CYS A 28 7.65 1.55 3.07
CA CYS A 28 6.35 1.01 3.45
C CYS A 28 6.40 -0.49 3.73
N LEU A 29 5.50 -0.94 4.59
CA LEU A 29 5.22 -2.33 4.94
C LEU A 29 3.84 -2.69 4.42
N VAL A 30 3.73 -3.84 3.77
CA VAL A 30 2.48 -4.32 3.17
C VAL A 30 2.10 -5.63 3.84
N TYR A 31 0.89 -5.70 4.37
CA TYR A 31 0.32 -6.90 4.97
C TYR A 31 -1.14 -7.07 4.54
N MET A 32 -1.41 -8.10 3.71
CA MET A 32 -2.72 -8.34 3.10
C MET A 32 -3.31 -7.08 2.42
N ASP A 33 -4.33 -6.48 3.01
CA ASP A 33 -5.04 -5.30 2.51
C ASP A 33 -4.53 -3.97 3.12
N ASP A 34 -3.66 -4.04 4.12
CA ASP A 34 -3.16 -2.89 4.85
C ASP A 34 -1.73 -2.53 4.41
N VAL A 35 -1.50 -1.23 4.18
CA VAL A 35 -0.18 -0.68 3.88
C VAL A 35 0.18 0.35 4.94
N VAL A 36 1.26 0.07 5.65
CA VAL A 36 1.81 0.91 6.71
C VAL A 36 3.00 1.66 6.15
N ILE A 37 2.92 2.99 6.16
CA ILE A 37 4.00 3.86 5.69
C ILE A 37 4.65 4.44 6.95
N PHE A 38 5.97 4.35 7.04
CA PHE A 38 6.72 4.82 8.20
C PHE A 38 7.80 5.78 7.74
N GLY A 39 8.10 6.79 8.56
CA GLY A 39 9.09 7.83 8.30
C GLY A 39 9.63 8.35 9.62
N LYS A 40 10.90 8.77 9.64
CA LYS A 40 11.51 9.30 10.86
C LYS A 40 11.00 10.71 11.20
N ASP A 41 10.71 11.49 10.16
CA ASP A 41 10.22 12.86 10.22
C ASP A 41 8.93 12.99 9.40
N ALA A 42 8.06 13.94 9.76
CA ALA A 42 6.80 14.19 9.03
C ALA A 42 7.04 14.51 7.54
N LYS A 43 8.17 15.18 7.23
CA LYS A 43 8.56 15.52 5.86
C LYS A 43 8.92 14.26 5.06
N GLU A 44 9.73 13.38 5.63
CA GLU A 44 10.10 12.10 5.02
C GLU A 44 8.86 11.20 4.87
N HIS A 45 7.98 11.18 5.87
CA HIS A 45 6.72 10.44 5.80
C HIS A 45 5.83 10.92 4.65
N LEU A 46 5.68 12.24 4.45
CA LEU A 46 4.92 12.81 3.34
C LEU A 46 5.54 12.46 1.97
N GLU A 47 6.86 12.51 1.85
CA GLU A 47 7.55 12.12 0.62
C GLU A 47 7.33 10.64 0.29
N ARG A 48 7.44 9.76 1.29
CA ARG A 48 7.15 8.32 1.16
C ARG A 48 5.70 8.06 0.81
N LEU A 49 4.77 8.76 1.47
CA LEU A 49 3.35 8.69 1.18
C LEU A 49 3.05 9.06 -0.27
N GLY A 50 3.66 10.14 -0.77
CA GLY A 50 3.52 10.57 -2.17
C GLY A 50 4.00 9.50 -3.16
N LYS A 51 5.14 8.86 -2.90
CA LYS A 51 5.67 7.76 -3.74
C LYS A 51 4.71 6.58 -3.79
N VAL A 52 4.24 6.14 -2.61
CA VAL A 52 3.33 5.00 -2.49
C VAL A 52 1.98 5.28 -3.17
N LEU A 53 1.38 6.44 -2.94
CA LEU A 53 0.15 6.88 -3.61
C LEU A 53 0.30 6.96 -5.13
N SER A 54 1.46 7.40 -5.62
CA SER A 54 1.76 7.43 -7.06
C SER A 54 1.78 6.03 -7.67
N CYS A 55 2.41 5.05 -7.00
CA CYS A 55 2.38 3.65 -7.43
C CYS A 55 0.95 3.09 -7.44
N PHE A 56 0.16 3.35 -6.40
CA PHE A 56 -1.26 2.95 -6.36
C PHE A 56 -2.05 3.53 -7.54
N ARG A 57 -1.83 4.82 -7.85
CA ARG A 57 -2.49 5.50 -8.96
C ARG A 57 -2.09 4.89 -10.31
N LYS A 58 -0.80 4.57 -10.51
CA LYS A 58 -0.32 3.87 -11.73
C LYS A 58 -0.90 2.48 -11.88
N ALA A 59 -1.07 1.76 -10.79
CA ALA A 59 -1.71 0.45 -10.75
C ALA A 59 -3.25 0.50 -10.82
N ASN A 60 -3.83 1.71 -10.94
CA ASN A 60 -5.27 1.95 -10.98
C ASN A 60 -6.03 1.38 -9.76
N LEU A 61 -5.36 1.34 -8.61
CA LEU A 61 -5.90 0.91 -7.33
C LEU A 61 -6.60 2.09 -6.64
N LYS A 62 -7.75 1.82 -6.02
CA LYS A 62 -8.50 2.81 -5.24
C LYS A 62 -8.34 2.52 -3.75
N LEU A 63 -7.93 3.54 -3.01
CA LEU A 63 -7.84 3.51 -1.56
C LEU A 63 -9.18 3.96 -0.96
N LYS A 64 -9.61 3.28 0.10
CA LYS A 64 -10.81 3.66 0.84
C LYS A 64 -10.44 4.70 1.90
N MET A 65 -10.67 5.98 1.60
CA MET A 65 -10.28 7.11 2.46
C MET A 65 -10.83 7.00 3.88
N GLU A 66 -12.03 6.43 4.07
CA GLU A 66 -12.65 6.22 5.38
C GLU A 66 -11.84 5.30 6.33
N LYS A 67 -10.94 4.48 5.77
CA LYS A 67 -10.04 3.61 6.53
C LYS A 67 -8.60 4.11 6.56
N CYS A 68 -8.29 5.21 5.88
CA CYS A 68 -6.95 5.77 5.87
C CYS A 68 -6.74 6.67 7.09
N GLY A 69 -5.89 6.24 8.02
CA GLY A 69 -5.36 7.08 9.08
C GLY A 69 -4.07 7.75 8.64
N PHE A 70 -4.05 9.07 8.61
CA PHE A 70 -2.84 9.87 8.42
C PHE A 70 -2.55 10.55 9.75
N GLY A 71 -1.38 10.29 10.34
CA GLY A 71 -0.99 10.76 11.67
C GLY A 71 0.50 11.05 11.73
#